data_AF-A0A060BLQ0-F1
#
_entry.id   AF-A0A060BLQ0-F1
#
_cell.length_a   1.000
_cell.length_b   1.000
_cell.length_c   1.000
_cell.angle_alpha   90.00
_cell.angle_beta   90.00
_cell.angle_gamma   90.00
#
_symmetry.space_group_name_H-M   'P 1'
#
loop_
_entity.id
_entity.type
_entity.pdbx_description
1 polymer ?
#
loop_
_entity_poly.entity_id
_entity_poly.type
_entity_poly.pdbx_seq_one_letter_code
_entity_poly.pdbx_strand_id
1 'polypeptide(L)' 'MTHGGYGSLQEAVYHGVPVLTIPVFADQFNNAHLAVQLGYALKLSYNDENFHEDTLYRLIQEMIKNPQYREN' A
#
# COMPACT_ATOMS: atom_id res chain seq x y z
N MET A 1 -0.79 -1.29 7.03
CA MET A 1 0.40 -0.60 6.46
C MET A 1 1.56 -1.58 6.47
N THR A 2 2.39 -1.62 5.43
CA THR A 2 3.56 -2.51 5.32
C THR A 2 4.67 -1.84 4.52
N HIS A 3 5.90 -2.34 4.61
CA HIS A 3 7.00 -1.90 3.76
C HIS A 3 6.95 -2.53 2.35
N GLY A 4 6.04 -3.46 2.07
CA GLY A 4 5.95 -4.13 0.76
C GLY A 4 6.82 -5.37 0.63
N GLY A 5 7.16 -6.01 1.75
CA GLY A 5 7.77 -7.34 1.73
C GLY A 5 6.81 -8.38 1.17
N TYR A 6 7.34 -9.33 0.40
CA TYR A 6 6.53 -10.30 -0.36
C TYR A 6 5.56 -11.10 0.53
N GLY A 7 6.02 -11.61 1.68
CA GLY A 7 5.17 -12.35 2.61
C GLY A 7 3.98 -11.54 3.13
N SER A 8 4.21 -10.29 3.55
CA SER A 8 3.14 -9.41 4.02
C SER A 8 2.13 -9.06 2.93
N LEU A 9 2.58 -8.96 1.67
CA LEU A 9 1.67 -8.75 0.55
C LEU A 9 0.84 -10.01 0.26
N GLN A 10 1.43 -11.20 0.36
CA GLN A 10 0.68 -12.45 0.24
C GLN A 10 -0.38 -12.59 1.34
N GLU A 11 -0.04 -12.28 2.60
CA GLU A 11 -0.99 -12.29 3.71
C GLU A 11 -2.14 -11.29 3.49
N ALA A 12 -1.83 -10.09 3.00
CA ALA A 12 -2.81 -9.05 2.69
C ALA A 12 -3.80 -9.52 1.60
N VAL A 13 -3.28 -10.08 0.51
CA VAL A 13 -4.12 -10.64 -0.57
C VAL A 13 -4.95 -11.81 -0.07
N TYR A 14 -4.34 -12.73 0.69
CA TYR A 14 -5.03 -13.91 1.21
C TYR A 14 -6.24 -13.55 2.09
N HIS A 15 -6.14 -12.47 2.86
CA HIS A 15 -7.21 -11.99 3.72
C HIS A 15 -8.11 -10.92 3.08
N GLY A 16 -7.88 -10.54 1.82
CA GLY A 16 -8.64 -9.48 1.16
C GLY A 16 -8.51 -8.12 1.85
N VAL A 17 -7.36 -7.84 2.47
CA VAL A 17 -7.12 -6.60 3.20
C VAL A 17 -6.26 -5.67 2.35
N PRO A 18 -6.76 -4.48 1.97
CA PRO A 18 -5.95 -3.53 1.22
C PRO A 18 -4.84 -2.95 2.08
N VAL A 19 -3.72 -2.61 1.45
CA VAL A 19 -2.51 -2.17 2.17
C VAL A 19 -1.90 -0.90 1.61
N LEU A 20 -1.55 0.02 2.52
CA LEU A 20 -0.65 1.13 2.20
C LEU A 20 0.79 0.63 2.33
N THR A 21 1.51 0.66 1.22
CA THR A 21 2.91 0.26 1.10
C THR A 21 3.83 1.47 1.17
N ILE A 22 4.86 1.38 2.02
CA ILE A 22 5.93 2.38 2.13
C ILE A 22 7.26 1.67 1.89
N PRO A 23 7.66 1.47 0.62
CA PRO A 23 8.88 0.73 0.31
C PRO A 23 10.11 1.49 0.78
N VAL A 24 11.03 0.77 1.43
CA VAL A 24 12.25 1.32 2.03
C VAL A 24 13.48 0.89 1.25
N PHE A 25 13.57 -0.39 0.84
CA PHE A 25 14.77 -0.91 0.17
C PHE A 25 14.50 -2.08 -0.78
N ALA A 26 15.45 -2.30 -1.70
CA ALA A 26 15.56 -3.47 -2.58
C ALA A 26 14.29 -3.82 -3.38
N ASP A 27 13.77 -5.03 -3.22
CA ASP A 27 12.65 -5.59 -4.00
C ASP A 27 11.28 -5.00 -3.60
N GLN A 28 11.20 -4.35 -2.44
CA GLN A 28 9.98 -3.74 -1.91
C GLN A 28 9.36 -2.73 -2.88
N PHE A 29 10.18 -2.01 -3.65
CA PHE A 29 9.69 -1.04 -4.65
C PHE A 29 8.93 -1.74 -5.78
N ASN A 30 9.44 -2.87 -6.27
CA ASN A 30 8.81 -3.65 -7.33
C ASN A 30 7.56 -4.35 -6.80
N ASN A 31 7.64 -4.91 -5.59
CA ASN A 31 6.51 -5.53 -4.92
C ASN A 31 5.37 -4.52 -4.69
N ALA A 32 5.67 -3.32 -4.21
CA ALA A 32 4.71 -2.23 -4.04
C ALA A 32 4.11 -1.79 -5.38
N HIS A 33 4.92 -1.68 -6.44
CA HIS A 33 4.42 -1.34 -7.77
C HIS A 33 3.43 -2.38 -8.29
N LEU A 34 3.78 -3.67 -8.18
CA LEU A 34 2.92 -4.77 -8.57
C LEU A 34 1.63 -4.80 -7.74
N ALA A 35 1.71 -4.58 -6.43
CA ALA A 35 0.54 -4.53 -5.56
C ALA A 35 -0.44 -3.41 -5.94
N VAL A 36 0.07 -2.24 -6.30
CA VAL A 36 -0.74 -1.13 -6.82
C VAL A 36 -1.36 -1.49 -8.17
N GLN A 37 -0.59 -2.10 -9.09
CA GLN A 37 -1.09 -2.54 -10.40
C GLN A 37 -2.21 -3.58 -10.28
N LEU A 38 -2.11 -4.46 -9.28
CA LEU A 38 -3.13 -5.47 -8.95
C LEU A 38 -4.34 -4.89 -8.18
N GLY A 39 -4.32 -3.60 -7.84
CA GLY A 39 -5.48 -2.89 -7.30
C GLY A 39 -5.75 -3.06 -5.80
N TYR A 40 -4.94 -3.83 -5.08
CA TYR A 40 -5.14 -4.06 -3.64
C TYR A 40 -4.25 -3.19 -2.74
N ALA A 41 -3.44 -2.30 -3.32
CA ALA A 41 -2.54 -1.45 -2.54
C ALA A 41 -2.49 0.00 -3.01
N LEU A 42 -2.13 0.87 -2.07
CA LEU A 42 -1.61 2.22 -2.33
C LEU A 42 -0.10 2.22 -2.03
N LYS A 43 0.63 3.14 -2.66
CA LYS A 43 2.07 3.31 -2.43
C LYS A 43 2.37 4.76 -2.04
N LEU A 44 3.13 4.93 -0.97
CA LEU A 44 3.70 6.21 -0.57
C LEU A 44 5.23 6.04 -0.50
N SER A 45 5.97 6.85 -1.26
CA SER A 45 7.44 6.77 -1.24
C SER A 45 7.97 7.37 0.05
N TYR A 46 8.95 6.71 0.68
CA TYR A 46 9.62 7.25 1.87
C TYR A 46 10.34 8.58 1.58
N ASN A 47 10.81 8.78 0.35
CA ASN A 47 11.48 10.00 -0.10
C ASN A 47 10.52 11.00 -0.78
N ASP A 48 9.22 10.84 -0.62
CA ASP A 48 8.25 11.81 -1.14
C ASP A 48 8.31 13.10 -0.32
N GLU A 49 8.35 14.25 -0.97
CA GLU A 49 8.30 15.56 -0.30
C GLU A 49 7.00 15.74 0.50
N ASN A 50 5.93 15.02 0.14
CA ASN A 50 4.64 15.04 0.82
C ASN A 50 4.51 13.94 1.89
N PHE A 51 5.60 13.32 2.34
CA PHE A 51 5.58 12.35 3.43
C PHE A 51 5.38 13.05 4.79
N HIS A 52 4.13 13.42 5.08
CA HIS A 52 3.72 13.99 6.37
C HIS A 52 2.36 13.42 6.80
N GLU A 53 1.95 13.77 8.02
CA GLU A 53 0.76 13.24 8.70
C GLU A 53 -0.52 13.36 7.86
N ASP A 54 -0.75 14.53 7.23
CA ASP A 54 -1.98 14.75 6.44
C ASP A 54 -2.06 13.82 5.23
N THR A 55 -0.94 13.56 4.56
CA THR A 55 -0.88 12.63 3.43
C THR A 55 -1.17 11.21 3.90
N LEU A 56 -0.59 10.78 5.01
CA LEU A 56 -0.87 9.47 5.60
C LEU A 56 -2.35 9.34 5.97
N TYR A 57 -2.91 10.35 6.66
CA TYR A 57 -4.32 10.39 7.02
C TYR A 57 -5.22 10.27 5.80
N ARG A 58 -4.94 11.06 4.75
CA ARG A 58 -5.72 11.04 3.50
C ARG A 58 -5.68 9.67 2.82
N LEU A 59 -4.50 9.07 2.68
CA LEU A 59 -4.34 7.76 2.03
C LEU A 59 -5.02 6.64 2.81
N ILE A 60 -4.96 6.67 4.15
CA ILE A 60 -5.67 5.71 5.00
C ILE A 60 -7.19 5.90 4.86
N GLN A 61 -7.67 7.15 4.88
CA GLN A 61 -9.08 7.45 4.68
C GLN A 61 -9.58 7.00 3.30
N GLU A 62 -8.80 7.22 2.26
CA GLU A 62 -9.08 6.76 0.90
C GLU A 62 -9.22 5.24 0.86
N MET A 63 -8.27 4.52 1.44
CA MET A 63 -8.28 3.05 1.48
C MET A 63 -9.48 2.47 2.23
N ILE A 64 -9.89 3.12 3.32
CA ILE A 64 -11.03 2.65 4.13
C ILE A 64 -12.35 2.97 3.44
N LYS A 65 -12.46 4.14 2.78
CA LYS A 65 -13.73 4.64 2.23
C LYS A 65 -14.00 4.18 0.80
N ASN A 66 -12.95 3.92 0.02
CA ASN A 66 -13.12 3.56 -1.38
C ASN A 66 -13.41 2.04 -1.52
N PRO A 67 -14.61 1.66 -2.00
CA PRO A 67 -15.00 0.26 -2.15
C PRO A 67 -14.09 -0.55 -3.08
N GLN A 68 -13.39 0.11 -4.02
CA GLN A 68 -12.49 -0.56 -4.97
C GLN A 68 -11.40 -1.40 -4.29
N TYR A 69 -11.05 -1.06 -3.05
CA TYR A 69 -10.04 -1.75 -2.26
C TYR A 69 -10.59 -2.89 -1.40
N ARG A 70 -11.92 -3.07 -1.36
CA ARG A 70 -12.62 -4.13 -0.60
C ARG A 70 -13.26 -5.21 -1.49
N GLU A 71 -13.36 -4.96 -2.80
CA GLU A 71 -14.06 -5.82 -3.75
C GLU A 71 -13.14 -6.70 -4.62
N ASN A 72 -11.85 -6.85 -4.25
CA ASN A 72 -10.88 -7.69 -4.97
C ASN A 72 -10.62 -9.03 -4.27
#